data_AF-A0A177PG48-F1
#
_entry.id   AF-A0A177PG48-F1
#
_cell.length_a   1.000
_cell.length_b   1.000
_cell.length_c   1.000
_cell.angle_alpha   90.00
_cell.angle_beta   90.00
_cell.angle_gamma   90.00
#
_symmetry.space_group_name_H-M   'P 1'
#
loop_
_entity.id
_entity.type
_entity.pdbx_description
1 polymer ?
#
loop_
_entity_poly.entity_id
_entity_poly.type
_entity_poly.pdbx_seq_one_letter_code
_entity_poly.pdbx_strand_id
1 'polypeptide(L)'
;MIRSAAVRKKYAAPQIDYEERGKKNETRKSAIPKESYDKFPIQMFDFFWKTTVPAKPGDKEEYVMMEFNQGQSNQISVEWTRVHYRGPYVGEENLGTAYDLDGKPYRPGRRVDGKLLLYPTKDCWELVADIRYLR
;
A
#
# COMPACT_ATOMS: atom_id res chain seq x y z
N MET A 1 11.94 -7.47 8.27
CA MET A 1 10.79 -6.71 8.81
C MET A 1 11.20 -6.06 10.13
N ILE A 2 11.24 -4.73 10.25
CA ILE A 2 11.60 -4.06 11.51
C ILE A 2 10.48 -4.28 12.53
N ARG A 3 10.59 -5.36 13.32
CA ARG A 3 9.59 -5.72 14.34
C ARG A 3 9.70 -4.87 15.62
N SER A 4 10.78 -4.12 15.82
CA SER A 4 11.01 -3.34 17.04
C SER A 4 10.08 -2.12 17.15
N ALA A 5 9.26 -2.11 18.20
CA ALA A 5 8.43 -0.95 18.57
C ALA A 5 9.28 0.32 18.81
N ALA A 6 10.51 0.16 19.31
CA ALA A 6 11.43 1.28 19.53
C ALA A 6 11.84 1.95 18.21
N VAL A 7 12.08 1.17 17.15
CA VAL A 7 12.43 1.71 15.84
C VAL A 7 11.23 2.42 15.22
N ARG A 8 10.02 1.84 15.30
CA ARG A 8 8.79 2.52 14.86
C ARG A 8 8.55 3.83 15.61
N LYS A 9 8.73 3.83 16.93
CA LYS A 9 8.61 5.05 17.75
C LYS A 9 9.63 6.12 17.36
N LYS A 10 10.87 5.74 17.02
CA LYS A 10 11.94 6.70 16.71
C LYS A 10 11.87 7.25 15.28
N TYR A 11 11.51 6.44 14.29
CA TYR A 11 11.68 6.78 12.88
C TYR A 11 10.38 6.98 12.08
N ALA A 12 9.21 6.67 12.64
CA ALA A 12 7.95 6.96 11.96
C ALA A 12 7.63 8.46 12.01
N ALA A 13 7.18 9.01 10.88
CA ALA A 13 6.73 10.39 10.74
C ALA A 13 5.71 10.77 11.83
N PRO A 14 5.68 12.01 12.31
CA PRO A 14 4.70 12.44 13.32
C PRO A 14 3.27 12.47 12.78
N GLN A 15 3.10 12.68 11.48
CA GLN A 15 1.84 12.63 10.76
C GLN A 15 2.07 12.20 9.30
N ILE A 16 1.03 11.67 8.65
CA ILE A 16 0.99 11.39 7.22
C ILE A 16 -0.10 12.26 6.60
N ASP A 17 0.22 12.97 5.52
CA ASP A 17 -0.81 13.64 4.71
C ASP A 17 -1.61 12.58 3.95
N TYR A 18 -2.92 12.56 4.15
CA TYR A 18 -3.85 11.63 3.54
C TYR A 18 -4.71 12.35 2.51
N GLU A 19 -4.79 11.78 1.30
CA GLU A 19 -5.53 12.36 0.19
C GLU A 19 -6.43 11.32 -0.48
N GLU A 20 -7.73 11.58 -0.51
CA GLU A 20 -8.72 10.79 -1.26
C GLU A 20 -9.10 11.51 -2.54
N ARG A 21 -9.00 10.83 -3.69
CA ARG A 21 -9.38 11.38 -5.00
C ARG A 21 -10.61 10.65 -5.56
N GLY A 22 -11.68 11.41 -5.74
CA GLY A 22 -12.95 10.96 -6.33
C GLY A 22 -13.02 11.10 -7.86
N LYS A 23 -14.13 10.67 -8.46
CA LYS A 23 -14.34 10.60 -9.92
C LYS A 23 -14.36 11.96 -10.65
N LYS A 24 -14.65 13.06 -9.93
CA LYS A 24 -14.85 14.41 -10.50
C LYS A 24 -13.77 15.41 -10.09
N ASN A 25 -12.53 14.96 -9.86
CA ASN A 25 -11.44 15.76 -9.27
C ASN A 25 -11.72 16.28 -7.85
N GLU A 26 -12.78 15.78 -7.20
CA GLU A 26 -12.99 16.01 -5.77
C GLU A 26 -11.83 15.39 -4.99
N THR A 27 -11.12 16.24 -4.26
CA THR A 27 -9.96 15.84 -3.47
C THR A 27 -10.24 16.16 -2.01
N ARG A 28 -10.27 15.14 -1.16
CA ARG A 28 -10.38 15.32 0.29
C ARG A 28 -9.02 15.10 0.91
N LYS A 29 -8.53 16.13 1.62
CA LYS A 29 -7.26 16.07 2.36
C LYS A 29 -7.52 15.97 3.85
N SER A 30 -6.69 15.22 4.54
CA SER A 30 -6.65 15.16 6.00
C SER A 30 -5.26 14.72 6.45
N ALA A 31 -4.99 14.72 7.76
CA ALA A 31 -3.75 14.20 8.33
C ALA A 31 -4.05 12.97 9.19
N ILE A 32 -3.24 11.93 9.07
CA ILE A 32 -3.27 10.76 9.95
C ILE A 32 -2.17 10.93 10.99
N PRO A 33 -2.51 11.10 12.28
CA PRO A 33 -1.50 11.23 13.32
C PRO A 33 -0.84 9.88 13.60
N LYS A 34 0.40 9.92 14.09
CA LYS A 34 1.23 8.74 14.40
C LYS A 34 0.54 7.70 15.28
N GLU A 35 -0.29 8.16 16.22
CA GLU A 35 -1.06 7.33 17.14
C GLU A 35 -2.11 6.47 16.43
N SER A 36 -2.40 6.74 15.16
CA SER A 36 -3.34 5.98 14.32
C SER A 36 -2.65 5.13 13.26
N TYR A 37 -1.32 4.98 13.29
CA TYR A 37 -0.59 4.17 12.29
C TYR A 37 -0.82 2.67 12.44
N ASP A 38 -1.24 2.21 13.62
CA ASP A 38 -1.73 0.83 13.80
C ASP A 38 -3.00 0.55 12.97
N LYS A 39 -3.75 1.61 12.63
CA LYS A 39 -4.94 1.56 11.76
C LYS A 39 -4.63 1.77 10.29
N PHE A 40 -3.35 1.73 9.89
CA PHE A 40 -2.98 1.87 8.48
C PHE A 40 -3.69 0.80 7.65
N PRO A 41 -4.22 1.13 6.47
CA PRO A 41 -5.06 0.24 5.69
C PRO A 41 -4.31 -0.97 5.13
N ILE A 42 -2.97 -0.99 5.18
CA ILE A 42 -2.12 -2.02 4.56
C ILE A 42 -1.14 -2.54 5.60
N GLN A 43 -1.03 -3.86 5.69
CA GLN A 43 -0.15 -4.57 6.60
C GLN A 43 0.66 -5.62 5.84
N MET A 44 1.85 -5.95 6.37
CA MET A 44 2.67 -7.06 5.88
C MET A 44 2.43 -8.30 6.74
N PHE A 45 2.11 -9.41 6.09
CA PHE A 45 1.97 -10.74 6.68
C PHE A 45 3.04 -11.65 6.05
N ASP A 46 4.09 -11.94 6.83
CA ASP A 46 5.32 -12.59 6.39
C ASP A 46 5.94 -11.95 5.13
N PHE A 47 5.61 -12.45 3.94
CA PHE A 47 6.12 -12.03 2.64
C PHE A 47 5.04 -11.41 1.73
N PHE A 48 3.81 -11.25 2.22
CA PHE A 48 2.72 -10.63 1.48
C PHE A 48 2.22 -9.36 2.12
N TRP A 49 1.54 -8.56 1.31
CA TRP A 49 0.82 -7.38 1.76
C TRP A 49 -0.67 -7.63 1.68
N LYS A 50 -1.43 -7.16 2.67
CA LYS A 50 -2.89 -7.26 2.69
C LYS A 50 -3.48 -5.95 3.18
N THR A 51 -4.72 -5.69 2.77
CA THR A 51 -5.50 -4.62 3.36
C THR A 51 -6.01 -5.06 4.75
N THR A 52 -6.13 -4.13 5.70
CA THR A 52 -6.76 -4.40 7.00
C THR A 52 -8.28 -4.52 6.88
N VAL A 53 -8.84 -3.90 5.84
CA VAL A 53 -10.26 -3.97 5.48
C VAL A 53 -10.34 -4.38 4.01
N PRO A 54 -10.76 -5.63 3.72
CA PRO A 54 -10.91 -6.08 2.34
C PRO A 54 -12.04 -5.31 1.64
N ALA A 55 -11.97 -5.19 0.31
CA ALA A 55 -13.02 -4.54 -0.48
C ALA A 55 -14.36 -5.29 -0.38
N LYS A 56 -14.32 -6.61 -0.23
CA LYS A 56 -15.48 -7.46 0.06
C LYS A 56 -15.41 -7.95 1.51
N PRO A 57 -16.41 -7.66 2.36
CA PRO A 57 -16.42 -8.15 3.74
C PRO A 57 -16.24 -9.67 3.81
N GLY A 58 -15.29 -10.12 4.64
CA GLY A 58 -14.98 -11.54 4.82
C GLY A 58 -14.03 -12.14 3.78
N ASP A 59 -13.59 -11.37 2.78
CA ASP A 59 -12.59 -11.83 1.82
C ASP A 59 -11.21 -11.94 2.47
N LYS A 60 -10.84 -13.17 2.82
CA LYS A 60 -9.56 -13.48 3.46
C LYS A 60 -8.43 -13.66 2.45
N GLU A 61 -8.74 -13.75 1.16
CA GLU A 61 -7.75 -13.98 0.09
C GLU A 61 -7.50 -12.72 -0.74
N GLU A 62 -7.93 -11.55 -0.26
CA GLU A 62 -7.51 -10.26 -0.80
C GLU A 62 -6.09 -9.93 -0.35
N TYR A 63 -5.22 -9.68 -1.33
CA TYR A 63 -3.84 -9.26 -1.14
C TYR A 63 -3.59 -7.91 -1.82
N VAL A 64 -2.43 -7.35 -1.55
CA VAL A 64 -1.95 -6.11 -2.16
C VAL A 64 -0.71 -6.41 -2.97
N MET A 65 -0.75 -6.02 -4.25
CA MET A 65 0.43 -5.95 -5.11
C MET A 65 1.02 -4.54 -5.01
N MET A 66 2.35 -4.44 -4.94
CA MET A 66 3.06 -3.17 -4.87
C MET A 66 4.07 -3.01 -6.00
N GLU A 67 4.17 -1.80 -6.54
CA GLU A 67 5.18 -1.41 -7.52
C GLU A 67 6.00 -0.24 -7.01
N PHE A 68 7.30 -0.45 -6.92
CA PHE A 68 8.26 0.55 -6.44
C PHE A 68 8.83 1.32 -7.63
N ASN A 69 8.46 2.58 -7.73
CA ASN A 69 8.86 3.49 -8.78
C ASN A 69 9.74 4.59 -8.18
N GLN A 70 11.03 4.61 -8.52
CA GLN A 70 11.93 5.69 -8.11
C GLN A 70 11.95 6.78 -9.19
N GLY A 71 11.56 8.00 -8.83
CA GLY A 71 11.59 9.14 -9.72
C GLY A 71 12.96 9.82 -9.78
N GLN A 72 13.20 10.64 -10.81
CA GLN A 72 14.41 11.47 -10.93
C GLN A 72 14.56 12.50 -9.80
N SER A 73 13.48 12.86 -9.11
CA SER A 73 13.46 13.74 -7.94
C SER A 73 13.93 13.06 -6.65
N ASN A 74 14.49 11.84 -6.74
CA ASN A 74 14.88 10.97 -5.62
C ASN A 74 13.71 10.55 -4.70
N GLN A 75 12.48 10.94 -5.02
CA GLN A 75 11.27 10.46 -4.36
C GLN A 75 10.98 9.03 -4.78
N ILE A 76 10.53 8.22 -3.82
CA ILE A 76 10.07 6.86 -4.06
C ILE A 76 8.55 6.87 -4.04
N SER A 77 7.97 6.40 -5.11
CA SER A 77 6.55 6.13 -5.21
C SER A 77 6.32 4.64 -5.07
N VAL A 78 5.42 4.24 -4.19
CA VAL A 78 4.93 2.86 -4.13
C VAL A 78 3.48 2.86 -4.58
N GLU A 79 3.23 2.40 -5.80
CA GLU A 79 1.88 2.18 -6.29
C GLU A 79 1.37 0.85 -5.75
N TRP A 80 0.08 0.77 -5.41
CA TRP A 80 -0.47 -0.45 -4.84
C TRP A 80 -1.89 -0.72 -5.33
N THR A 81 -2.23 -1.99 -5.51
CA THR A 81 -3.57 -2.41 -5.93
C THR A 81 -3.98 -3.73 -5.29
N ARG A 82 -5.29 -3.91 -5.10
CA ARG A 82 -5.84 -5.17 -4.57
C ARG A 82 -5.86 -6.25 -5.63
N VAL A 83 -5.46 -7.46 -5.23
CA VAL A 83 -5.40 -8.62 -6.11
C VAL A 83 -5.89 -9.88 -5.40
N HIS A 84 -6.34 -10.83 -6.22
CA HIS A 84 -6.48 -12.23 -5.86
C HIS A 84 -5.43 -13.04 -6.60
N TYR A 85 -4.73 -13.90 -5.89
CA TYR A 85 -3.81 -14.81 -6.53
C TYR A 85 -4.49 -16.13 -6.88
N ARG A 86 -4.15 -16.68 -8.04
CA ARG A 86 -4.63 -17.97 -8.53
C ARG A 86 -3.43 -18.81 -8.96
N GLY A 87 -3.50 -20.12 -8.71
CA GLY A 87 -2.37 -21.04 -8.82
C GLY A 87 -1.70 -21.18 -10.19
N PRO A 88 -0.74 -22.11 -10.34
CA PRO A 88 -0.31 -23.07 -9.32
C PRO A 88 0.48 -22.39 -8.17
N TYR A 89 0.20 -22.83 -6.95
CA TYR A 89 0.92 -22.43 -5.75
C TYR A 89 2.18 -23.30 -5.63
N VAL A 90 3.37 -22.70 -5.54
CA VAL A 90 4.64 -23.45 -5.47
C VAL A 90 5.40 -23.05 -4.21
N GLY A 91 5.20 -23.83 -3.15
CA GLY A 91 5.73 -23.51 -1.82
C GLY A 91 4.92 -22.41 -1.13
N GLU A 92 5.25 -22.16 0.14
CA GLU A 92 4.51 -21.19 0.98
C GLU A 92 4.65 -19.76 0.44
N GLU A 93 5.77 -19.44 -0.24
CA GLU A 93 6.13 -18.09 -0.72
C GLU A 93 5.52 -17.69 -2.06
N ASN A 94 4.87 -18.62 -2.77
CA ASN A 94 4.32 -18.36 -4.10
C ASN A 94 2.80 -18.54 -4.13
N LEU A 95 2.09 -17.41 -4.12
CA LEU A 95 0.63 -17.39 -4.26
C LEU A 95 0.15 -17.68 -5.69
N GLY A 96 1.05 -17.81 -6.65
CA GLY A 96 0.71 -17.98 -8.06
C GLY A 96 0.58 -16.64 -8.77
N THR A 97 -0.31 -16.58 -9.76
CA THR A 97 -0.49 -15.41 -10.63
C THR A 97 -1.50 -14.44 -10.03
N ALA A 98 -1.15 -13.15 -9.99
CA ALA A 98 -2.05 -12.10 -9.51
C ALA A 98 -3.11 -11.72 -10.56
N TYR A 99 -4.34 -11.57 -10.10
CA TYR A 99 -5.48 -11.05 -10.86
C TYR A 99 -6.09 -9.87 -10.11
N ASP A 100 -6.58 -8.86 -10.83
CA ASP A 100 -7.36 -7.80 -10.21
C ASP A 100 -8.69 -8.35 -9.61
N LEU A 101 -9.35 -7.54 -8.81
CA LEU A 101 -10.64 -7.91 -8.19
C LEU A 101 -11.78 -8.15 -9.20
N ASP A 102 -11.58 -7.76 -10.46
CA ASP A 102 -12.50 -8.01 -11.59
C ASP A 102 -12.13 -9.30 -12.34
N GLY A 103 -11.09 -10.02 -11.90
CA GLY A 103 -10.65 -11.30 -12.42
C GLY A 103 -9.75 -11.24 -13.67
N LYS A 104 -9.25 -10.06 -14.05
CA LYS A 104 -8.29 -9.92 -15.17
C LYS A 104 -6.86 -10.09 -14.65
N PRO A 105 -5.93 -10.65 -15.44
CA PRO A 105 -4.53 -10.74 -15.04
C PRO A 105 -3.97 -9.36 -14.69
N TYR A 106 -3.28 -9.30 -13.55
CA TYR A 106 -2.55 -8.11 -13.14
C TYR A 106 -1.46 -7.78 -14.18
N ARG A 107 -1.28 -6.48 -14.46
CA ARG A 107 -0.21 -5.97 -15.32
C ARG A 107 0.34 -4.67 -14.75
N PRO A 108 1.66 -4.50 -14.68
CA PRO A 108 2.27 -3.23 -14.28
C PRO A 108 1.80 -2.03 -15.09
N GLY A 109 1.74 -0.86 -14.45
CA GLY A 109 1.31 0.40 -15.07
C GLY A 109 -0.18 0.51 -15.41
N ARG A 110 -1.03 -0.43 -14.97
CA ARG A 110 -2.49 -0.27 -15.01
C ARG A 110 -2.99 0.66 -13.90
N ARG A 111 -4.25 1.05 -13.98
CA ARG A 111 -4.93 1.78 -12.89
C ARG A 111 -4.80 0.99 -11.58
N VAL A 112 -4.22 1.64 -10.58
CA VAL A 112 -4.02 1.12 -9.23
C VAL A 112 -5.07 1.67 -8.26
N ASP A 113 -5.17 1.08 -7.08
CA ASP A 113 -6.11 1.54 -6.05
C ASP A 113 -5.50 2.67 -5.19
N GLY A 114 -4.17 2.79 -5.14
CA GLY A 114 -3.53 3.90 -4.46
C GLY A 114 -2.03 4.01 -4.70
N LYS A 115 -1.43 5.01 -4.05
CA LYS A 115 -0.03 5.38 -4.17
C LYS A 115 0.49 5.96 -2.85
N LEU A 116 1.60 5.43 -2.37
CA LEU A 116 2.36 5.97 -1.25
C LEU A 116 3.53 6.78 -1.81
N LEU A 117 3.72 8.00 -1.32
CA LEU A 117 4.87 8.84 -1.67
C LEU A 117 5.84 8.89 -0.49
N LEU A 118 7.07 8.47 -0.73
CA LEU A 118 8.13 8.50 0.25
C LEU A 118 9.21 9.48 -0.17
N TYR A 119 9.68 10.25 0.80
CA TYR A 119 10.80 11.17 0.64
C TYR A 119 12.03 10.62 1.36
N PRO A 120 13.20 10.57 0.70
CA PRO A 120 14.42 10.14 1.37
C PRO A 120 14.88 11.22 2.35
N THR A 121 15.10 10.82 3.59
CA THR A 121 15.83 11.62 4.58
C THR A 121 17.26 11.08 4.72
N LYS A 122 18.05 11.65 5.63
CA LYS A 122 19.45 11.24 5.85
C LYS A 122 19.59 9.76 6.24
N ASP A 123 18.66 9.23 7.04
CA ASP A 123 18.80 7.90 7.66
C ASP A 123 17.62 6.94 7.36
N CYS A 124 16.53 7.43 6.75
CA CYS A 124 15.35 6.62 6.42
C CYS A 124 14.49 7.23 5.30
N TRP A 125 13.48 6.51 4.86
CA TRP A 125 12.43 7.05 3.99
C TRP A 125 11.23 7.46 4.84
N GLU A 126 10.80 8.71 4.66
CA GLU A 126 9.64 9.28 5.31
C GLU A 126 8.42 9.12 4.39
N LEU A 127 7.33 8.55 4.90
CA LEU A 127 6.05 8.51 4.19
C LEU A 127 5.42 9.90 4.25
N VAL A 128 5.36 10.57 3.10
CA VAL A 128 4.85 11.94 2.97
C VAL A 128 3.38 11.95 2.62
N ALA A 129 2.93 11.06 1.73
CA ALA A 129 1.52 11.01 1.32
C ALA A 129 1.01 9.58 1.12
N ASP A 130 -0.24 9.34 1.51
CA ASP A 130 -1.06 8.19 1.10
C ASP A 130 -2.22 8.71 0.22
N ILE A 131 -2.16 8.39 -1.08
CA ILE A 131 -3.13 8.81 -2.09
C ILE A 131 -3.99 7.60 -2.46
N ARG A 132 -5.31 7.70 -2.30
CA ARG A 132 -6.25 6.63 -2.66
C ARG A 132 -7.17 7.03 -3.82
N TYR A 133 -7.31 6.13 -4.78
CA TYR A 133 -8.16 6.30 -5.94
C TYR A 133 -9.49 5.58 -5.71
N LEU A 134 -10.56 6.35 -5.50
CA LEU A 134 -11.89 5.77 -5.33
C LEU A 134 -12.42 5.26 -6.68
N ARG A 135 -12.98 4.05 -6.69
CA ARG A 135 -13.55 3.40 -7.88
C ARG A 135 -14.98 3.82 -8.16
#